data_AF-A0A2H1FFY7-F1
#
_entry.id   AF-A0A2H1FFY7-F1
#
_cell.length_a   1.000
_cell.length_b   1.000
_cell.length_c   1.000
_cell.angle_alpha   90.00
_cell.angle_beta   90.00
_cell.angle_gamma   90.00
#
_symmetry.space_group_name_H-M   'P 1'
#
loop_
_entity.id
_entity.type
_entity.pdbx_description
1 polymer ?
#
loop_
_entity_poly.entity_id
_entity_poly.type
_entity_poly.pdbx_seq_one_letter_code
_entity_poly.pdbx_strand_id
1 'polypeptide(L)'
;MVRDDIGTEWIIHDVTPFKKNATGFVDGLSQSFTIGSDFTASTSTVAVYKFDSSDDASKYYDNFVAASKAGGGYTEWTPGGINADKCYGKQQDYPGGSINSLFCIKGNFGAGVVEEGTDLDISTNVQKFTTIVLNKL
;
A
#
# COMPACT_ATOMS: atom_id res chain seq x y z
N MET A 1 -0.16 -14.63 -14.57
CA MET A 1 1.06 -14.73 -13.75
C MET A 1 1.05 -13.59 -12.73
N VAL A 2 0.52 -13.85 -11.53
CA VAL A 2 0.57 -12.92 -10.37
C VAL A 2 0.96 -13.70 -9.10
N ARG A 3 0.65 -15.00 -9.06
CA ARG A 3 0.86 -15.90 -7.93
C ARG A 3 2.33 -16.19 -7.60
N ASP A 4 3.21 -16.25 -8.61
CA ASP A 4 4.64 -16.56 -8.37
C ASP A 4 5.40 -15.38 -7.73
N ASP A 5 4.93 -14.15 -7.91
CA ASP A 5 5.60 -12.94 -7.43
C ASP A 5 5.37 -12.72 -5.92
N ILE A 6 4.17 -13.06 -5.41
CA ILE A 6 3.76 -12.80 -4.01
C ILE A 6 3.89 -14.03 -3.10
N GLY A 7 3.93 -15.24 -3.65
CA GLY A 7 3.93 -16.50 -2.89
C GLY A 7 2.59 -17.25 -3.03
N THR A 8 2.60 -18.57 -2.83
CA THR A 8 1.42 -19.44 -2.98
C THR A 8 0.54 -19.51 -1.74
N GLU A 9 1.08 -19.07 -0.61
CA GLU A 9 0.48 -19.05 0.73
C GLU A 9 -0.63 -18.00 0.89
N TRP A 10 -0.68 -17.01 -0.01
CA TRP A 10 -1.71 -15.98 0.00
C TRP A 10 -3.02 -16.44 -0.63
N ILE A 11 -4.10 -16.27 0.11
CA ILE A 11 -5.46 -16.31 -0.42
C ILE A 11 -5.74 -14.95 -1.08
N ILE A 12 -6.07 -14.98 -2.36
CA ILE A 12 -6.32 -13.81 -3.19
C ILE A 12 -7.83 -13.55 -3.22
N HIS A 13 -8.24 -12.34 -2.84
CA HIS A 13 -9.65 -11.92 -2.89
C HIS A 13 -9.96 -11.16 -4.18
N ASP A 14 -11.25 -10.87 -4.40
CA ASP A 14 -11.72 -10.19 -5.61
C ASP A 14 -11.18 -8.75 -5.72
N VAL A 15 -10.96 -8.33 -6.97
CA VAL A 15 -10.61 -6.94 -7.28
C VAL A 15 -11.86 -6.08 -7.22
N THR A 16 -11.80 -5.01 -6.42
CA THR A 16 -12.89 -4.06 -6.25
C THR A 16 -12.51 -2.71 -6.84
N PRO A 17 -13.22 -2.20 -7.86
CA PRO A 17 -13.03 -0.84 -8.33
C PRO A 17 -13.56 0.16 -7.32
N PHE A 18 -12.89 1.30 -7.18
CA PHE A 18 -13.33 2.37 -6.29
C PHE A 18 -13.14 3.75 -6.92
N LYS A 19 -13.89 4.73 -6.42
CA LYS A 19 -13.72 6.13 -6.77
C LYS A 19 -13.28 6.95 -5.57
N LYS A 20 -12.42 7.95 -5.82
CA LYS A 20 -12.01 8.95 -4.83
C LYS A 20 -12.44 10.32 -5.32
N ASN A 21 -12.94 11.13 -4.39
CA ASN A 21 -13.13 12.55 -4.62
C ASN A 21 -11.80 13.28 -4.36
N ALA A 22 -10.89 13.19 -5.33
CA ALA A 22 -9.60 13.87 -5.30
C ALA A 22 -9.34 14.51 -6.67
N THR A 23 -8.72 15.69 -6.66
CA THR A 23 -8.38 16.41 -7.90
C THR A 23 -7.54 15.52 -8.82
N GLY A 24 -7.95 15.43 -10.09
CA GLY A 24 -7.25 14.66 -11.11
C GLY A 24 -7.33 13.14 -10.92
N PHE A 25 -8.14 12.61 -9.99
CA PHE A 25 -8.34 11.17 -9.87
C PHE A 25 -9.20 10.63 -11.02
N VAL A 26 -8.70 9.59 -11.70
CA VAL A 26 -9.35 8.97 -12.85
C VAL A 26 -10.04 7.68 -12.45
N ASP A 27 -9.28 6.75 -11.86
CA ASP A 27 -9.77 5.42 -11.51
C ASP A 27 -8.93 4.79 -10.41
N GLY A 28 -9.48 3.77 -9.75
CA GLY A 28 -8.80 3.05 -8.69
C GLY A 28 -9.29 1.62 -8.56
N LEU A 29 -8.37 0.73 -8.21
CA LEU A 29 -8.63 -0.69 -7.99
C LEU A 29 -8.02 -1.08 -6.64
N SER A 30 -8.75 -1.84 -5.84
CA SER A 30 -8.24 -2.44 -4.61
C SER A 30 -8.38 -3.96 -4.65
N GLN A 31 -7.41 -4.65 -4.07
CA GLN A 31 -7.43 -6.09 -3.89
C GLN A 31 -6.88 -6.44 -2.51
N SER A 32 -7.55 -7.35 -1.82
CA SER A 32 -7.09 -7.85 -0.53
C SER A 32 -6.47 -9.24 -0.68
N PHE A 33 -5.52 -9.53 0.19
CA PHE A 33 -4.76 -10.77 0.29
C PHE A 33 -4.73 -11.18 1.76
N THR A 34 -4.95 -12.45 2.06
CA THR A 34 -4.87 -12.96 3.43
C THR A 34 -3.95 -14.16 3.51
N ILE A 35 -3.15 -14.23 4.57
CA ILE A 35 -2.24 -15.34 4.87
C ILE A 35 -2.47 -15.78 6.32
N GLY A 36 -2.25 -17.07 6.60
CA GLY A 36 -2.41 -17.65 7.94
C GLY A 36 -3.84 -18.12 8.24
N SER A 37 -4.06 -18.53 9.49
CA SER A 37 -5.35 -19.02 9.99
C SER A 37 -5.62 -18.43 11.37
N ASP A 38 -6.90 -18.20 11.68
CA ASP A 38 -7.38 -17.78 13.00
C ASP A 38 -6.67 -16.52 13.54
N PHE A 39 -6.16 -16.57 14.77
CA PHE A 39 -5.58 -15.41 15.50
C PHE A 39 -4.20 -14.96 15.00
N THR A 40 -3.59 -15.65 14.03
CA THR A 40 -2.31 -15.27 13.43
C THR A 40 -2.45 -14.87 11.96
N ALA A 41 -3.68 -14.56 11.52
CA ALA A 41 -3.92 -14.13 10.16
C ALA A 41 -3.37 -12.71 9.93
N SER A 42 -2.75 -12.50 8.78
CA SER A 42 -2.41 -11.17 8.27
C SER A 42 -3.25 -10.86 7.04
N THR A 43 -3.68 -9.61 6.93
CA THR A 43 -4.44 -9.11 5.78
C THR A 43 -3.69 -7.95 5.14
N SER A 44 -3.36 -8.09 3.86
CA SER A 44 -2.78 -7.02 3.04
C SER A 44 -3.84 -6.51 2.07
N THR A 45 -4.06 -5.20 2.06
CA THR A 45 -4.88 -4.53 1.04
C THR A 45 -3.99 -3.68 0.17
N VAL A 46 -4.00 -3.98 -1.13
CA VAL A 46 -3.30 -3.26 -2.17
C VAL A 46 -4.32 -2.39 -2.90
N ALA A 47 -4.01 -1.11 -3.08
CA ALA A 47 -4.81 -0.16 -3.84
C ALA A 47 -3.93 0.53 -4.88
N VAL A 48 -4.40 0.57 -6.12
CA VAL A 48 -3.78 1.31 -7.22
C VAL A 48 -4.67 2.49 -7.58
N TYR A 49 -4.04 3.63 -7.85
CA TYR A 49 -4.69 4.89 -8.16
C TYR A 49 -4.15 5.37 -9.51
N LYS A 50 -5.03 5.78 -10.41
CA LYS A 50 -4.67 6.47 -11.65
C LYS A 50 -5.10 7.93 -11.56
N PHE A 51 -4.18 8.82 -11.92
CA PHE A 51 -4.43 10.25 -12.01
C PHE A 51 -4.29 10.75 -13.46
N ASP A 52 -4.85 11.92 -13.73
CA ASP A 52 -4.77 12.60 -15.03
C ASP A 52 -3.32 13.01 -15.36
N SER A 53 -2.53 13.35 -14.34
CA SER A 53 -1.15 13.82 -14.48
C SER A 53 -0.25 13.36 -13.33
N SER A 54 1.07 13.42 -13.54
CA SER A 54 2.06 13.21 -12.47
C SER A 54 1.97 14.28 -11.39
N ASP A 55 1.58 15.50 -11.76
CA ASP A 55 1.43 16.60 -10.80
C ASP A 55 0.26 16.36 -9.86
N ASP A 56 -0.85 15.81 -10.36
CA ASP A 56 -2.01 15.47 -9.52
C ASP A 56 -1.72 14.27 -8.62
N ALA A 57 -0.98 13.27 -9.12
CA ALA A 57 -0.46 12.18 -8.30
C ALA A 57 0.46 12.69 -7.17
N SER A 58 1.37 13.63 -7.49
CA SER A 58 2.25 14.26 -6.49
C SER A 58 1.47 15.06 -5.47
N LYS A 59 0.49 15.88 -5.88
CA LYS A 59 -0.37 16.63 -4.94
C LYS A 59 -1.14 15.69 -4.01
N TYR A 60 -1.68 14.60 -4.54
CA TYR A 60 -2.37 13.59 -3.73
C TYR A 60 -1.41 12.96 -2.71
N TYR A 61 -0.19 12.61 -3.13
CA TYR A 61 0.85 12.11 -2.23
C TYR A 61 1.19 13.11 -1.13
N ASP A 62 1.47 14.37 -1.47
CA ASP A 62 1.87 15.38 -0.49
C ASP A 62 0.74 15.63 0.52
N ASN A 63 -0.52 15.65 0.07
CA ASN A 63 -1.70 15.72 0.93
C ASN A 63 -1.84 14.48 1.83
N PHE A 64 -1.61 13.28 1.31
CA PHE A 64 -1.65 12.04 2.09
C PHE A 64 -0.60 12.05 3.21
N VAL A 65 0.63 12.48 2.90
CA VAL A 65 1.72 12.59 3.88
C VAL A 65 1.37 13.65 4.93
N ALA A 66 0.90 14.83 4.52
CA ALA A 66 0.52 15.89 5.44
C ALA A 66 -0.62 15.47 6.39
N ALA A 67 -1.67 14.84 5.86
CA ALA A 67 -2.79 14.33 6.65
C ALA A 67 -2.35 13.23 7.61
N SER A 68 -1.43 12.37 7.18
CA SER A 68 -0.84 11.35 8.06
C SER A 68 -0.09 12.00 9.21
N LYS A 69 0.81 12.94 8.92
CA LYS A 69 1.64 13.63 9.92
C LYS A 69 0.81 14.38 10.95
N ALA A 70 -0.32 14.95 10.51
CA ALA A 70 -1.27 15.61 11.41
C ALA A 70 -1.94 14.61 12.38
N GLY A 71 -2.13 13.35 11.97
CA GLY A 71 -2.70 12.30 12.83
C GLY A 71 -1.74 11.76 13.88
N GLY A 72 -0.45 11.61 13.53
CA GLY A 72 0.58 11.09 14.43
C GLY A 72 0.33 9.66 14.96
N GLY A 73 1.11 9.23 15.96
CA GLY A 73 0.92 7.93 16.64
C GLY A 73 1.51 6.71 15.93
N TYR A 74 2.44 6.92 14.99
CA TYR A 74 3.10 5.87 14.23
C TYR A 74 4.59 6.23 14.02
N THR A 75 5.38 5.24 13.65
CA THR A 75 6.77 5.41 13.23
C THR A 75 6.83 5.59 11.71
N GLU A 76 7.51 6.65 11.26
CA GLU A 76 7.76 6.90 9.84
C GLU A 76 8.95 6.08 9.34
N TRP A 77 8.86 5.60 8.11
CA TRP A 77 9.98 4.98 7.43
C TRP A 77 9.92 5.25 5.91
N THR A 78 11.09 5.21 5.27
CA THR A 78 11.21 5.36 3.82
C THR A 78 11.73 4.05 3.25
N PRO A 79 11.02 3.38 2.32
CA PRO A 79 11.52 2.17 1.68
C PRO A 79 12.78 2.43 0.88
N GLY A 80 13.74 1.51 0.96
CA GLY A 80 14.84 1.43 0.00
C GLY A 80 14.47 0.55 -1.20
N GLY A 81 15.07 0.81 -2.36
CA GLY A 81 15.04 -0.12 -3.49
C GLY A 81 13.73 -0.21 -4.28
N ILE A 82 12.77 0.69 -4.03
CA ILE A 82 11.50 0.74 -4.78
C ILE A 82 11.65 1.70 -5.97
N ASN A 83 11.24 1.23 -7.15
CA ASN A 83 11.18 2.04 -8.38
C ASN A 83 9.96 2.98 -8.38
N ALA A 84 10.03 4.03 -7.57
CA ALA A 84 9.01 5.05 -7.39
C ALA A 84 9.64 6.45 -7.42
N ASP A 85 8.83 7.46 -7.76
CA ASP A 85 9.24 8.86 -7.67
C ASP A 85 9.27 9.34 -6.22
N LYS A 86 8.27 8.92 -5.43
CA LYS A 86 8.18 9.18 -3.98
C LYS A 86 7.54 7.99 -3.28
N CYS A 87 7.94 7.75 -2.03
CA CYS A 87 7.36 6.74 -1.15
C CYS A 87 7.31 7.23 0.29
N TYR A 88 6.24 6.88 0.99
CA TYR A 88 6.03 7.18 2.39
C TYR A 88 5.47 5.97 3.15
N GLY A 89 6.26 5.48 4.09
CA GLY A 89 5.92 4.34 4.95
C GLY A 89 5.56 4.78 6.36
N LYS A 90 4.62 4.05 6.96
CA LYS A 90 4.22 4.20 8.37
C LYS A 90 4.01 2.85 9.02
N GLN A 91 4.38 2.75 10.29
CA GLN A 91 4.12 1.57 11.13
C GLN A 91 3.47 2.01 12.43
N GLN A 92 2.34 1.38 12.77
CA GLN A 92 1.64 1.60 14.03
C GLN A 92 1.49 0.27 14.76
N ASP A 93 2.05 0.19 15.95
CA ASP A 93 1.95 -1.00 16.80
C ASP A 93 0.77 -0.88 17.77
N TYR A 94 0.12 -2.00 18.06
CA TYR A 94 -0.97 -2.10 19.03
C TYR A 94 -0.90 -3.44 19.79
N PRO A 95 -1.59 -3.59 20.94
CA PRO A 95 -1.61 -4.86 21.65
C PRO A 95 -2.15 -5.98 20.77
N GLY A 96 -1.27 -6.93 20.41
CA GLY A 96 -1.63 -8.08 19.57
C GLY A 96 -1.28 -7.95 18.10
N GLY A 97 -0.67 -6.85 17.63
CA GLY A 97 -0.25 -6.74 16.24
C GLY A 97 0.31 -5.39 15.81
N SER A 98 0.47 -5.22 14.50
CA SER A 98 0.86 -3.94 13.89
C SER A 98 0.13 -3.71 12.59
N ILE A 99 -0.05 -2.43 12.24
CA ILE A 99 -0.47 -1.96 10.92
C ILE A 99 0.72 -1.29 10.27
N ASN A 100 1.17 -1.83 9.13
CA ASN A 100 2.12 -1.15 8.27
C ASN A 100 1.41 -0.64 7.03
N SER A 101 1.76 0.56 6.60
CA SER A 101 1.27 1.13 5.35
C SER A 101 2.41 1.72 4.56
N LEU A 102 2.36 1.56 3.25
CA LEU A 102 3.27 2.19 2.31
C LEU A 102 2.45 2.78 1.18
N PHE A 103 2.70 4.05 0.89
CA PHE A 103 2.15 4.71 -0.28
C PHE A 103 3.26 5.26 -1.15
N CYS A 104 3.28 4.88 -2.42
CA CYS A 104 4.26 5.31 -3.40
C CYS A 104 3.59 5.85 -4.66
N ILE A 105 4.25 6.75 -5.37
CA ILE A 105 3.82 7.26 -6.67
C ILE A 105 4.89 7.01 -7.74
N LYS A 106 4.45 6.78 -8.98
CA LYS A 106 5.30 6.61 -10.17
C LYS A 106 4.57 7.17 -11.38
N GLY A 107 5.08 8.25 -11.95
CA GLY A 107 4.39 9.03 -12.98
C GLY A 107 3.03 9.51 -12.48
N ASN A 108 1.96 9.21 -13.22
CA ASN A 108 0.59 9.54 -12.87
C ASN A 108 -0.15 8.41 -12.11
N PHE A 109 0.58 7.45 -11.54
CA PHE A 109 0.01 6.36 -10.75
C PHE A 109 0.42 6.44 -9.28
N GLY A 110 -0.46 5.98 -8.40
CA GLY A 110 -0.18 5.72 -7.00
C GLY A 110 -0.40 4.24 -6.65
N ALA A 111 0.40 3.71 -5.75
CA ALA A 111 0.25 2.38 -5.16
C ALA A 111 0.26 2.52 -3.63
N GLY A 112 -0.83 2.09 -2.99
CA GLY A 112 -0.95 2.02 -1.55
C GLY A 112 -1.07 0.57 -1.12
N VAL A 113 -0.25 0.15 -0.16
CA VAL A 113 -0.37 -1.15 0.48
C VAL A 113 -0.53 -0.92 1.97
N VAL A 114 -1.55 -1.54 2.56
CA VAL A 114 -1.76 -1.57 4.01
C VAL A 114 -1.82 -3.01 4.42
N GLU A 115 -0.98 -3.41 5.37
CA GLU A 115 -1.01 -4.74 5.93
C GLU A 115 -1.17 -4.68 7.44
N GLU A 116 -2.08 -5.48 7.92
CA GLU A 116 -2.36 -5.65 9.34
C GLU A 116 -2.14 -7.12 9.70
N GLY A 117 -1.51 -7.36 10.84
CA GLY A 117 -1.29 -8.70 11.33
C GLY A 117 -0.52 -8.75 12.63
N THR A 118 -0.30 -9.97 13.11
CA THR A 118 0.36 -10.24 14.40
C THR A 118 1.85 -10.52 14.27
N ASP A 119 2.38 -10.58 13.05
CA ASP A 119 3.75 -11.03 12.75
C ASP A 119 4.72 -9.89 12.37
N LEU A 120 6.03 -10.14 12.48
CA LEU A 120 7.08 -9.12 12.35
C LEU A 120 7.50 -8.82 10.90
N ASP A 121 7.11 -9.66 9.93
CA ASP A 121 7.51 -9.52 8.52
C ASP A 121 6.61 -8.58 7.69
N ILE A 122 5.64 -7.93 8.34
CA ILE A 122 4.63 -7.08 7.70
C ILE A 122 5.29 -5.94 6.90
N SER A 123 6.35 -5.32 7.41
CA SER A 123 7.06 -4.24 6.70
C SER A 123 7.72 -4.73 5.40
N THR A 124 8.23 -5.97 5.39
CA THR A 124 8.83 -6.63 4.23
C THR A 124 7.77 -6.96 3.18
N ASN A 125 6.62 -7.50 3.61
CA ASN A 125 5.51 -7.82 2.71
C ASN A 125 4.95 -6.56 2.04
N VAL A 126 4.73 -5.49 2.81
CA VAL A 126 4.26 -4.20 2.29
C VAL A 126 5.21 -3.65 1.20
N GLN A 127 6.53 -3.74 1.39
CA GLN A 127 7.51 -3.37 0.36
C GLN A 127 7.45 -4.30 -0.86
N LYS A 128 7.33 -5.61 -0.66
CA LYS A 128 7.25 -6.62 -1.71
C LYS A 128 6.03 -6.38 -2.61
N PHE A 129 4.83 -6.28 -2.03
CA PHE A 129 3.59 -5.98 -2.75
C PHE A 129 3.69 -4.66 -3.52
N THR A 130 4.18 -3.60 -2.88
CA THR A 130 4.34 -2.28 -3.52
C THR A 130 5.28 -2.36 -4.72
N THR A 131 6.41 -3.06 -4.59
CA THR A 131 7.40 -3.24 -5.67
C THR A 131 6.79 -4.00 -6.85
N ILE A 132 6.07 -5.09 -6.59
CA ILE A 132 5.41 -5.89 -7.63
C ILE A 132 4.39 -5.06 -8.41
N VAL A 133 3.60 -4.25 -7.70
CA VAL A 133 2.61 -3.35 -8.31
C VAL A 133 3.30 -2.32 -9.18
N LEU A 134 4.26 -1.58 -8.64
CA LEU A 134 4.93 -0.49 -9.36
C LEU A 134 5.76 -0.99 -10.56
N ASN A 135 6.21 -2.24 -10.56
CA ASN A 135 6.90 -2.84 -11.70
C ASN A 135 5.96 -3.23 -12.85
N LYS A 136 4.64 -3.32 -12.60
CA LYS A 136 3.61 -3.60 -13.62
C LYS A 136 2.93 -2.32 -14.14
N LEU A 137 3.25 -1.15 -13.56
CA LEU A 137 2.81 0.19 -13.98
C LEU A 137 3.85 0.85 -14.88
#